data_AF-A0A7W1BDA6-F1
#
_entry.id   AF-A0A7W1BDA6-F1
#
_cell.length_a   1.000
_cell.length_b   1.000
_cell.length_c   1.000
_cell.angle_alpha   90.00
_cell.angle_beta   90.00
_cell.angle_gamma   90.00
#
_symmetry.space_group_name_H-M   'P 1'
#
loop_
_entity.id
_entity.type
_entity.pdbx_description
1 polymer ?
#
loop_
_entity_poly.entity_id
_entity_poly.type
_entity_poly.pdbx_seq_one_letter_code
_entity_poly.pdbx_strand_id
1 'polypeptide(L)'
;MKRLATMGLIAAERLYVGKRPRTMYSMTEEGRQVLREWLATPVSPFTMDFEAMIRLFIAPLGTKEQIVATLQQVRSDAQEMLRFGGQVKREFLDGRAALQDQVHIRALAVDFFVSLLRTVDSWAERTLAEIEAWEDLSPDGKNERGLEIFANLPVPTPDEPSDRTPVPPRTQRRRRSY
;
A
#
# COMPACT_ATOMS: atom_id res chain seq x y z
N MET A 1 -3.65 14.36 18.58
CA MET A 1 -4.04 14.37 20.02
C MET A 1 -4.46 15.76 20.51
N LYS A 2 -3.58 16.78 20.61
CA LYS A 2 -3.97 18.11 21.15
C LYS A 2 -5.25 18.70 20.53
N ARG A 3 -5.33 18.74 19.19
CA ARG A 3 -6.53 19.24 18.48
C ARG A 3 -7.80 18.44 18.79
N LEU A 4 -7.71 17.11 18.85
CA LEU A 4 -8.84 16.24 19.20
C LEU A 4 -9.29 16.44 20.65
N ALA A 5 -8.34 16.69 21.57
CA ALA A 5 -8.63 17.00 22.96
C ALA A 5 -9.30 18.38 23.11
N THR A 6 -8.83 19.40 22.38
CA THR A 6 -9.49 20.71 22.32
C THR A 6 -10.92 20.61 21.77
N MET A 7 -11.17 19.68 20.85
CA MET A 7 -12.50 19.42 20.30
C MET A 7 -13.37 18.51 21.19
N GLY A 8 -12.88 18.06 22.36
CA GLY A 8 -13.61 17.18 23.27
C GLY A 8 -13.81 15.75 22.76
N LEU A 9 -13.13 15.33 21.69
CA LEU A 9 -13.27 13.99 21.08
C LEU A 9 -12.43 12.92 21.79
N ILE A 10 -11.42 13.36 22.54
CA ILE A 10 -10.61 12.51 23.41
C ILE A 10 -10.45 13.18 24.78
N ALA A 11 -10.47 12.38 25.83
CA ALA A 11 -10.14 12.81 27.18
C ALA A 11 -8.69 12.45 27.50
N ALA A 12 -8.04 13.26 28.32
CA ALA A 12 -6.67 13.03 28.79
C ALA A 12 -6.68 12.95 30.32
N GLU A 13 -6.32 11.79 30.85
CA GLU A 13 -6.21 11.57 32.29
C GLU A 13 -4.74 11.41 32.68
N ARG A 14 -4.31 12.11 33.73
CA ARG A 14 -2.97 11.92 34.30
C ARG A 14 -3.03 10.82 35.35
N LEU A 15 -2.47 9.67 35.01
CA LEU A 15 -2.28 8.56 35.93
C LEU A 15 -0.89 8.65 36.58
N TYR A 16 -0.84 8.38 37.87
CA TYR A 16 0.42 8.21 38.61
C TYR A 16 0.68 6.71 38.77
N VAL A 17 1.52 6.15 37.90
CA VAL A 17 2.01 4.77 38.06
C VAL A 17 3.42 4.85 38.60
N GLY A 18 3.56 4.71 39.93
CA GLY A 18 4.83 4.93 40.63
C GLY A 18 5.27 6.40 40.62
N LYS A 19 6.57 6.67 40.47
CA LYS A 19 7.12 8.05 40.52
C LYS A 19 6.96 8.86 39.23
N ARG A 20 6.50 8.27 38.12
CA ARG A 20 6.46 8.93 36.82
C ARG A 20 5.00 9.13 36.35
N PRO A 21 4.56 10.38 36.10
CA PRO A 21 3.22 10.61 35.57
C PRO A 21 3.13 10.07 34.14
N ARG A 22 2.02 9.40 33.82
CA ARG A 22 1.64 8.99 32.46
C ARG A 22 0.32 9.65 32.09
N THR A 23 0.18 10.06 30.84
CA THR A 23 -1.09 10.56 30.29
C THR A 23 -1.77 9.43 29.54
N MET A 24 -2.94 9.01 30.00
CA MET A 24 -3.80 8.07 29.30
C MET A 24 -4.83 8.85 28.49
N TYR A 25 -4.97 8.51 27.21
CA TYR A 25 -5.99 9.08 26.36
C TYR A 25 -7.10 8.06 26.14
N SER A 26 -8.34 8.50 26.33
CA SER A 26 -9.54 7.71 26.05
C SER A 26 -10.45 8.46 25.09
N MET A 27 -11.22 7.72 24.31
CA MET A 27 -12.20 8.29 23.38
C MET A 27 -13.48 8.64 24.15
N THR A 28 -14.02 9.83 23.92
CA THR A 28 -15.30 10.27 24.50
C THR A 28 -16.48 9.70 23.72
N GLU A 29 -17.72 9.88 24.20
CA GLU A 29 -18.90 9.47 23.42
C GLU A 29 -19.05 10.35 22.18
N GLU A 30 -18.74 11.64 22.29
CA GLU A 30 -18.68 12.57 21.15
C GLU A 30 -17.64 12.09 20.12
N GLY A 31 -16.47 11.65 20.59
CA GLY A 31 -15.46 11.02 19.74
C GLY A 31 -15.95 9.76 19.01
N ARG A 32 -16.68 8.89 19.72
CA ARG A 32 -17.31 7.71 19.12
C ARG A 32 -18.36 8.09 18.08
N GLN A 33 -19.18 9.09 18.35
CA GLN A 33 -20.22 9.55 17.44
C GLN A 33 -19.64 10.13 16.15
N VAL A 34 -18.58 10.94 16.25
CA VAL A 34 -17.86 11.47 15.07
C VAL A 34 -17.30 10.34 14.21
N LEU A 35 -16.77 9.26 14.80
CA LEU A 35 -16.31 8.10 14.03
C LEU A 35 -17.46 7.36 13.35
N ARG A 36 -18.63 7.21 14.00
CA ARG A 36 -19.82 6.59 13.39
C ARG A 36 -20.31 7.39 12.19
N GLU A 37 -20.36 8.71 12.31
CA GLU A 37 -20.74 9.60 11.21
C GLU A 37 -19.75 9.52 10.05
N TRP A 38 -18.44 9.49 10.36
CA TRP A 38 -17.42 9.32 9.34
C TRP A 38 -17.52 7.96 8.61
N LEU A 39 -17.80 6.87 9.34
CA LEU A 39 -18.01 5.55 8.74
C LEU A 39 -19.20 5.50 7.78
N ALA A 40 -20.16 6.43 7.90
CA ALA A 40 -21.29 6.55 6.98
C ALA A 40 -20.95 7.35 5.70
N THR A 41 -19.76 7.94 5.61
CA THR A 41 -19.33 8.68 4.42
C THR A 41 -18.80 7.73 3.34
N PRO A 42 -18.99 8.04 2.04
CA PRO A 42 -18.39 7.26 0.96
C PRO A 42 -16.86 7.20 1.09
N VAL A 43 -16.29 6.02 0.86
CA VAL A 43 -14.84 5.86 0.85
C VAL A 43 -14.21 6.61 -0.33
N SER A 44 -13.06 7.25 -0.10
CA SER A 44 -12.23 7.77 -1.19
C SER A 44 -11.75 6.62 -2.09
N PRO A 45 -11.55 6.86 -3.40
CA PRO A 45 -10.90 5.87 -4.26
C PRO A 45 -9.55 5.42 -3.70
N PHE A 46 -9.20 4.16 -3.90
CA PHE A 46 -7.89 3.65 -3.52
C PHE A 46 -6.79 4.39 -4.29
N THR A 47 -5.83 4.95 -3.56
CA THR A 47 -4.66 5.63 -4.10
C THR A 47 -3.40 5.02 -3.49
N MET A 48 -2.41 4.78 -4.33
CA MET A 48 -1.11 4.26 -3.90
C MET A 48 -0.02 5.20 -4.42
N ASP A 49 0.73 5.78 -3.49
CA ASP A 49 1.95 6.53 -3.81
C ASP A 49 3.11 5.53 -3.80
N PHE A 50 3.63 5.21 -4.98
CA PHE A 50 4.68 4.21 -5.13
C PHE A 50 5.84 4.75 -5.96
N GLU A 51 6.84 5.31 -5.28
CA GLU A 51 7.99 5.96 -5.91
C GLU A 51 8.78 5.02 -6.85
N ALA A 52 8.85 3.73 -6.53
CA ALA A 52 9.53 2.75 -7.39
C ALA A 52 8.91 2.66 -8.79
N MET A 53 7.59 2.85 -8.93
CA MET A 53 6.92 2.92 -10.24
C MET A 53 7.39 4.15 -11.02
N ILE A 54 7.46 5.30 -10.36
CA ILE A 54 7.90 6.54 -10.98
C ILE A 54 9.34 6.36 -11.48
N ARG A 55 10.22 5.80 -10.65
CA ARG A 55 11.62 5.51 -11.01
C ARG A 55 11.71 4.54 -12.19
N LEU A 56 10.86 3.52 -12.26
CA LEU A 56 10.82 2.59 -13.39
C LEU A 56 10.45 3.28 -14.70
N PHE A 57 9.44 4.16 -14.70
CA PHE A 57 9.01 4.89 -15.90
C PHE A 57 10.09 5.82 -16.46
N ILE A 58 10.98 6.31 -15.60
CA ILE A 58 12.07 7.21 -15.99
C ILE A 58 13.45 6.55 -15.94
N ALA A 59 13.50 5.22 -15.78
CA ALA A 59 14.74 4.46 -15.65
C ALA A 59 15.76 4.72 -16.77
N PRO A 60 15.36 4.91 -18.05
CA PRO A 60 16.31 5.23 -19.13
C PRO A 60 17.11 6.53 -18.94
N LEU A 61 16.72 7.42 -18.02
CA LEU A 61 17.48 8.62 -17.66
C LEU A 61 18.64 8.35 -16.68
N GLY A 62 18.70 7.14 -16.11
CA GLY A 62 19.71 6.73 -15.13
C GLY A 62 20.52 5.52 -15.62
N THR A 63 20.98 4.71 -14.67
CA THR A 63 21.72 3.47 -14.96
C THR A 63 20.94 2.22 -14.59
N LYS A 64 21.31 1.08 -15.19
CA LYS A 64 20.73 -0.24 -14.85
C LYS A 64 20.86 -0.53 -13.36
N GLU A 65 22.01 -0.23 -12.77
CA GLU A 65 22.29 -0.49 -11.35
C GLU A 65 21.35 0.29 -10.43
N GLN A 66 20.96 1.51 -10.80
CA GLN A 66 20.05 2.33 -10.00
C GLN A 66 18.64 1.74 -9.97
N ILE A 67 18.12 1.25 -11.10
CA ILE A 67 16.81 0.62 -11.13
C ILE A 67 16.83 -0.77 -10.47
N VAL A 68 17.91 -1.54 -10.64
CA VAL A 68 18.12 -2.81 -9.93
C VAL A 68 18.14 -2.59 -8.42
N ALA A 69 18.92 -1.64 -7.91
CA ALA A 69 18.96 -1.31 -6.49
C ALA A 69 17.59 -0.87 -5.95
N THR A 70 16.84 -0.08 -6.75
CA THR A 70 15.47 0.32 -6.40
C THR A 70 14.56 -0.91 -6.24
N LEU A 71 14.59 -1.87 -7.17
CA LEU A 71 13.76 -3.08 -7.11
C LEU A 71 14.18 -4.02 -5.98
N GLN A 72 15.47 -4.14 -5.72
CA GLN A 72 15.99 -4.91 -4.57
C GLN A 72 15.51 -4.33 -3.24
N GLN A 73 15.52 -3.00 -3.09
CA GLN A 73 15.00 -2.35 -1.90
C GLN A 73 13.50 -2.62 -1.72
N VAL A 74 12.69 -2.44 -2.78
CA VAL A 74 11.25 -2.74 -2.74
C VAL A 74 11.00 -4.17 -2.29
N ARG A 75 11.75 -5.13 -2.83
CA ARG A 75 11.63 -6.53 -2.49
C ARG A 75 11.99 -6.79 -1.02
N SER A 76 13.10 -6.23 -0.55
CA SER A 76 13.53 -6.33 0.85
C SER A 76 12.47 -5.80 1.81
N ASP A 77 11.93 -4.60 1.53
CA ASP A 77 10.91 -3.95 2.36
C ASP A 77 9.61 -4.78 2.41
N ALA A 78 9.16 -5.29 1.26
CA ALA A 78 7.99 -6.15 1.19
C ALA A 78 8.17 -7.42 2.02
N GLN A 79 9.33 -8.07 1.93
CA GLN A 79 9.65 -9.28 2.69
C GLN A 79 9.80 -9.02 4.19
N GLU A 80 10.35 -7.87 4.58
CA GLU A 80 10.40 -7.46 5.99
C GLU A 80 9.01 -7.29 6.57
N MET A 81 8.13 -6.58 5.85
CA MET A 81 6.74 -6.39 6.26
C MET A 81 5.95 -7.71 6.30
N LEU A 82 6.21 -8.65 5.38
CA LEU A 82 5.62 -9.98 5.42
C LEU A 82 6.10 -10.80 6.63
N ARG A 83 7.39 -10.72 7.00
CA ARG A 83 7.91 -11.35 8.23
C ARG A 83 7.24 -10.77 9.46
N PHE A 84 7.10 -9.45 9.53
CA PHE A 84 6.38 -8.77 10.61
C PHE A 84 4.90 -9.19 10.67
N GLY A 85 4.21 -9.24 9.54
CA GLY A 85 2.83 -9.74 9.45
C GLY A 85 2.69 -11.18 9.96
N GLY A 86 3.69 -12.03 9.71
CA GLY A 86 3.76 -13.38 10.27
C GLY A 86 3.86 -13.41 11.80
N GLN A 87 4.58 -12.46 12.41
CA GLN A 87 4.65 -12.31 13.87
C GLN A 87 3.31 -11.84 14.44
N VAL A 88 2.66 -10.84 13.83
CA VAL A 88 1.32 -10.36 14.21
C VAL A 88 0.30 -11.50 14.12
N LYS A 89 0.32 -12.28 13.03
CA LYS A 89 -0.53 -13.47 12.87
C LYS A 89 -0.32 -14.45 14.03
N ARG A 90 0.93 -14.70 14.44
CA ARG A 90 1.24 -15.60 15.55
C ARG A 90 0.65 -15.10 16.87
N GLU A 91 0.72 -13.81 17.18
CA GLU A 91 0.12 -13.27 18.42
C GLU A 91 -1.39 -13.50 18.51
N PHE A 92 -2.11 -13.33 17.40
CA PHE A 92 -3.54 -13.60 17.34
C PHE A 92 -3.87 -15.10 17.46
N LEU A 93 -3.06 -15.96 16.84
CA LEU A 93 -3.22 -17.42 16.94
C LEU A 93 -2.95 -17.93 18.35
N ASP A 94 -1.98 -17.32 19.05
CA ASP A 94 -1.64 -17.66 20.44
C ASP A 94 -2.64 -17.06 21.45
N GLY A 95 -3.60 -16.25 21.01
CA GLY A 95 -4.59 -15.62 21.89
C GLY A 95 -4.04 -14.46 22.73
N ARG A 96 -2.87 -13.90 22.39
CA ARG A 96 -2.14 -12.91 23.19
C ARG A 96 -2.18 -11.49 22.63
N ALA A 97 -2.85 -11.27 21.50
CA ALA A 97 -2.93 -9.96 20.89
C ALA A 97 -3.74 -8.97 21.76
N ALA A 98 -3.33 -7.70 21.81
CA ALA A 98 -4.00 -6.66 22.60
C ALA A 98 -5.47 -6.41 22.20
N LEU A 99 -5.87 -6.84 21.00
CA LEU A 99 -7.20 -6.65 20.42
C LEU A 99 -7.79 -8.00 19.96
N GLN A 100 -7.55 -9.04 20.78
CA GLN A 100 -7.96 -10.42 20.52
C GLN A 100 -9.47 -10.58 20.34
N ASP A 101 -10.27 -9.79 21.05
CA ASP A 101 -11.74 -9.73 20.91
C ASP A 101 -12.19 -9.25 19.51
N GLN A 102 -11.28 -8.63 18.75
CA GLN A 102 -11.53 -8.08 17.41
C GLN A 102 -10.89 -8.90 16.28
N VAL A 103 -10.47 -10.15 16.53
CA VAL A 103 -9.83 -11.01 15.50
C VAL A 103 -10.66 -11.08 14.20
N HIS A 104 -11.97 -11.20 14.32
CA HIS A 104 -12.89 -11.36 13.19
C HIS A 104 -12.79 -10.24 12.14
N ILE A 105 -12.62 -8.99 12.56
CA ILE A 105 -12.47 -7.86 11.62
C ILE A 105 -11.00 -7.63 11.24
N ARG A 106 -10.08 -7.87 12.16
CA ARG A 106 -8.63 -7.67 11.93
C ARG A 106 -8.06 -8.66 10.94
N ALA A 107 -8.54 -9.91 10.95
CA ALA A 107 -8.12 -10.92 9.99
C ALA A 107 -8.34 -10.46 8.54
N LEU A 108 -9.46 -9.78 8.24
CA LEU A 108 -9.77 -9.28 6.90
C LEU A 108 -8.81 -8.17 6.45
N ALA A 109 -8.46 -7.25 7.35
CA ALA A 109 -7.51 -6.19 7.04
C ALA A 109 -6.08 -6.75 6.84
N VAL A 110 -5.65 -7.67 7.71
CA VAL A 110 -4.33 -8.31 7.60
C VAL A 110 -4.22 -9.14 6.32
N ASP A 111 -5.27 -9.87 5.95
CA ASP A 111 -5.34 -10.62 4.69
C ASP A 111 -5.08 -9.72 3.47
N PHE A 112 -5.75 -8.57 3.39
CA PHE A 112 -5.53 -7.58 2.33
C PHE A 112 -4.08 -7.10 2.29
N PHE A 113 -3.50 -6.70 3.44
CA PHE A 113 -2.12 -6.19 3.47
C PHE A 113 -1.10 -7.25 3.08
N VAL A 114 -1.26 -8.49 3.54
CA VAL A 114 -0.37 -9.60 3.16
C VAL A 114 -0.49 -9.91 1.67
N SER A 115 -1.70 -9.90 1.13
CA SER A 115 -1.94 -10.11 -0.30
C SER A 115 -1.32 -9.01 -1.17
N LEU A 116 -1.44 -7.75 -0.73
CA LEU A 116 -0.81 -6.62 -1.39
C LEU A 116 0.72 -6.71 -1.38
N LEU A 117 1.32 -7.00 -0.22
CA LEU A 117 2.78 -7.12 -0.09
C LEU A 117 3.34 -8.28 -0.91
N ARG A 118 2.63 -9.42 -0.98
CA ARG A 118 2.99 -10.53 -1.87
C ARG A 118 2.94 -10.12 -3.33
N THR A 119 1.93 -9.36 -3.72
CA THR A 119 1.81 -8.83 -5.09
C THR A 119 3.01 -7.95 -5.43
N VAL A 120 3.42 -7.08 -4.50
CA VAL A 120 4.60 -6.20 -4.67
C VAL A 120 5.90 -7.00 -4.74
N ASP A 121 6.13 -7.97 -3.83
CA ASP A 121 7.32 -8.83 -3.83
C ASP A 121 7.44 -9.66 -5.12
N SER A 122 6.36 -10.32 -5.54
CA SER A 122 6.33 -11.11 -6.78
C SER A 122 6.44 -10.26 -8.05
N TRP A 123 5.95 -9.02 -8.02
CA TRP A 123 6.17 -8.07 -9.11
C TRP A 123 7.64 -7.63 -9.17
N ALA A 124 8.23 -7.25 -8.03
CA ALA A 124 9.61 -6.82 -7.94
C ALA A 124 10.57 -7.94 -8.38
N GLU A 125 10.33 -9.18 -7.95
CA GLU A 125 11.12 -10.35 -8.34
C GLU A 125 11.14 -10.58 -9.85
N ARG A 126 9.96 -10.62 -10.50
CA ARG A 126 9.89 -10.85 -11.96
C ARG A 126 10.48 -9.69 -12.76
N THR A 127 10.29 -8.45 -12.27
CA THR A 127 10.84 -7.25 -12.92
C THR A 127 12.36 -7.21 -12.78
N LEU A 128 12.89 -7.57 -11.61
CA LEU A 128 14.32 -7.69 -11.37
C LEU A 128 14.92 -8.74 -12.32
N ALA A 129 14.33 -9.93 -12.39
CA ALA A 129 14.82 -11.01 -13.27
C ALA A 129 14.86 -10.60 -14.75
N GLU A 130 13.86 -9.84 -15.22
CA GLU A 130 13.84 -9.30 -16.58
C GLU A 130 14.97 -8.28 -16.79
N ILE A 131 15.12 -7.30 -15.90
CA ILE A 131 16.12 -6.23 -16.05
C ILE A 131 17.55 -6.76 -15.86
N GLU A 132 17.78 -7.72 -14.95
CA GLU A 132 19.11 -8.27 -14.69
C GLU A 132 19.72 -8.93 -15.94
N ALA A 133 18.89 -9.51 -16.81
CA ALA A 133 19.30 -10.12 -18.07
C ALA A 133 19.76 -9.11 -19.13
N TRP A 134 19.45 -7.83 -18.97
CA TRP A 134 19.82 -6.80 -19.93
C TRP A 134 21.27 -6.37 -19.77
N GLU A 135 21.98 -6.06 -20.86
CA GLU A 135 23.31 -5.45 -20.76
C GLU A 135 23.23 -4.02 -20.23
N ASP A 136 22.30 -3.24 -20.78
CA ASP A 136 22.05 -1.83 -20.46
C ASP A 136 20.54 -1.49 -20.53
N LEU A 137 20.19 -0.21 -20.51
CA LEU A 137 18.81 0.27 -20.64
C LEU A 137 18.43 0.72 -22.06
N SER A 138 19.27 0.46 -23.07
CA SER A 138 18.95 0.79 -24.46
C SER A 138 17.74 -0.02 -24.95
N PRO A 139 16.92 0.49 -25.88
CA PRO A 139 15.69 -0.22 -26.28
C PRO A 139 15.93 -1.46 -27.17
N ASP A 140 17.13 -1.64 -27.71
CA ASP A 140 17.44 -2.62 -28.76
C ASP A 140 17.10 -4.06 -28.32
N GLY A 141 16.19 -4.71 -29.05
CA GLY A 141 15.65 -6.04 -28.75
C GLY A 141 14.67 -6.10 -27.56
N LYS A 142 14.72 -5.12 -26.63
CA LYS A 142 13.90 -5.10 -25.40
C LYS A 142 12.46 -4.66 -25.66
N ASN A 143 12.21 -3.88 -26.70
CA ASN A 143 10.85 -3.47 -27.07
C ASN A 143 9.97 -4.65 -27.51
N GLU A 144 10.51 -5.60 -28.28
CA GLU A 144 9.79 -6.82 -28.69
C GLU A 144 9.39 -7.63 -27.46
N ARG A 145 10.34 -7.83 -26.55
CA ARG A 145 10.10 -8.47 -25.25
C ARG A 145 9.06 -7.72 -24.40
N GLY A 146 9.09 -6.39 -24.40
CA GLY A 146 8.09 -5.57 -23.74
C GLY A 146 6.68 -5.80 -24.31
N LEU A 147 6.54 -5.90 -25.62
CA LEU A 147 5.26 -6.21 -26.28
C LEU A 147 4.75 -7.62 -25.91
N GLU A 148 5.62 -8.61 -25.80
CA GLU A 148 5.25 -9.94 -25.29
C GLU A 148 4.72 -9.88 -23.86
N ILE A 149 5.35 -9.09 -22.99
CA ILE A 149 4.87 -8.89 -21.62
C ILE A 149 3.47 -8.28 -21.64
N PHE A 150 3.24 -7.25 -22.45
CA PHE A 150 1.92 -6.64 -22.62
C PHE A 150 0.86 -7.63 -23.12
N ALA A 151 1.18 -8.43 -24.14
CA ALA A 151 0.27 -9.41 -24.72
C ALA A 151 -0.15 -10.51 -23.74
N ASN A 152 0.71 -10.83 -22.76
CA ASN A 152 0.47 -11.85 -21.75
C ASN A 152 -0.12 -11.31 -20.44
N LEU A 153 -0.42 -10.01 -20.35
CA LEU A 153 -1.10 -9.47 -19.18
C LEU A 153 -2.49 -10.12 -19.05
N PRO A 154 -2.94 -10.46 -17.83
CA PRO A 154 -4.23 -11.12 -17.60
C PRO A 154 -5.39 -10.10 -17.66
N VAL A 155 -5.42 -9.28 -18.71
CA VAL A 155 -6.45 -8.28 -19.00
C VAL A 155 -6.89 -8.49 -20.44
N PRO A 156 -8.20 -8.61 -20.71
CA PRO A 156 -8.70 -8.78 -22.07
C PRO A 156 -8.22 -7.67 -22.99
N THR A 157 -7.73 -8.07 -24.17
CA THR A 157 -7.47 -7.13 -25.26
C THR A 157 -8.79 -6.92 -26.03
N PRO A 158 -9.19 -5.68 -26.34
CA PRO A 158 -10.38 -5.43 -27.15
C PRO A 158 -10.28 -6.12 -28.52
N ASP A 159 -11.38 -6.71 -29.00
CA ASP A 159 -11.41 -7.47 -30.26
C ASP A 159 -11.22 -6.59 -31.50
N GLU A 160 -11.66 -5.33 -31.45
CA GLU A 160 -11.56 -4.38 -32.56
C GLU A 160 -10.56 -3.26 -32.25
N PRO A 161 -9.67 -2.91 -33.21
CA PRO A 161 -8.85 -1.71 -33.11
C PRO A 161 -9.76 -0.48 -33.01
N SER A 162 -9.51 0.38 -32.03
CA SER A 162 -10.23 1.64 -31.87
C SER A 162 -9.33 2.80 -32.23
N ASP A 163 -9.76 3.64 -33.18
CA ASP A 163 -9.13 4.94 -33.47
C ASP A 163 -9.31 5.96 -32.33
N ARG A 164 -10.13 5.64 -31.33
CA ARG A 164 -10.39 6.52 -30.18
C ARG A 164 -9.35 6.28 -29.10
N THR A 165 -8.75 7.35 -28.62
CA THR A 165 -7.87 7.34 -27.45
C THR A 165 -8.60 6.79 -26.22
N PRO A 166 -8.02 5.81 -25.49
CA PRO A 166 -8.57 5.32 -24.24
C PRO A 166 -8.76 6.46 -23.24
N VAL A 167 -9.92 6.52 -22.59
CA VAL A 167 -10.20 7.56 -21.58
C VAL A 167 -10.16 6.94 -20.19
N PRO A 168 -9.36 7.48 -19.24
CA PRO A 168 -9.25 6.93 -17.89
C PRO A 168 -10.61 6.78 -17.17
N PRO A 169 -10.76 5.84 -16.24
CA PRO A 169 -11.99 5.68 -15.47
C PRO A 169 -12.40 6.95 -14.71
N ARG A 170 -13.71 7.14 -14.47
CA ARG A 170 -14.25 8.32 -13.74
C ARG A 170 -13.62 8.48 -12.35
N THR A 171 -13.24 7.39 -11.71
CA THR A 171 -12.58 7.34 -10.39
C THR A 171 -11.17 7.94 -10.40
N GLN A 172 -10.50 7.98 -11.56
CA GLN A 172 -9.17 8.56 -11.74
C GLN A 172 -9.21 9.97 -12.35
N ARG A 173 -10.36 10.40 -12.87
CA ARG A 173 -10.54 11.79 -13.32
C ARG A 173 -10.74 12.65 -12.08
N ARG A 174 -9.73 13.45 -11.71
CA ARG A 174 -9.85 14.44 -10.63
C ARG A 174 -11.16 15.21 -10.82
N ARG A 175 -12.05 15.20 -9.83
CA ARG A 175 -13.01 16.29 -9.69
C ARG A 175 -12.15 17.53 -9.42
N ARG A 176 -12.11 18.47 -10.38
CA ARG A 176 -11.66 19.82 -10.07
C ARG A 176 -12.66 20.37 -9.06
N SER A 177 -12.33 20.29 -7.77
CA SER A 177 -12.97 21.12 -6.76
C SER A 177 -12.45 22.53 -7.03
N TYR A 178 -13.29 23.36 -7.65
CA TYR A 178 -13.13 24.82 -7.63
C TYR A 178 -13.53 25.34 -6.24
#